data_AF-A0A0M1JZ82-F1
#
_entry.id   AF-A0A0M1JZ82-F1
#
_cell.length_a   1.000
_cell.length_b   1.000
_cell.length_c   1.000
_cell.angle_alpha   90.00
_cell.angle_beta   90.00
_cell.angle_gamma   90.00
#
_symmetry.space_group_name_H-M   'P 1'
#
loop_
_entity.id
_entity.type
_entity.pdbx_description
1 polymer ?
#
loop_
_entity_poly.entity_id
_entity_poly.type
_entity_poly.pdbx_seq_one_letter_code
_entity_poly.pdbx_strand_id
1 'polypeptide(L)'
;MSQVLNLQIPEEIYQPLVEIAQRRGQSPEEFTLQWLMVSIQHFTDDPLEPLIGSVQSNIPDWTEHHDHYLGENLLKTEGNI
;
A
#
# COMPACT_ATOMS: atom_id res chain seq x y z
N MET A 1 -25.93 -2.39 5.94
CA MET A 1 -26.27 -3.57 6.78
C MET A 1 -25.03 -3.95 7.57
N SER A 2 -25.15 -4.27 8.87
CA SER A 2 -24.03 -4.70 9.71
C SER A 2 -23.95 -6.22 9.77
N GLN A 3 -22.74 -6.77 9.76
CA GLN A 3 -22.44 -8.20 9.94
C GLN A 3 -21.56 -8.37 11.17
N VAL A 4 -21.65 -9.52 11.85
CA VAL A 4 -20.81 -9.84 13.01
C VAL A 4 -19.74 -10.84 12.59
N LEU A 5 -18.48 -10.51 12.86
CA LEU A 5 -17.33 -11.37 12.60
C LEU A 5 -16.69 -11.75 13.93
N ASN A 6 -16.68 -13.04 14.26
CA ASN A 6 -16.00 -13.57 15.44
C ASN A 6 -14.60 -14.04 15.06
N LEU A 7 -13.57 -13.52 15.73
CA LEU A 7 -12.18 -13.80 15.46
C LEU A 7 -11.53 -14.46 16.69
N GLN A 8 -10.78 -15.54 16.45
CA GLN A 8 -9.82 -16.03 17.44
C GLN A 8 -8.46 -15.41 17.11
N ILE A 9 -8.03 -14.45 17.93
CA ILE A 9 -6.78 -13.73 17.73
C ILE A 9 -5.72 -14.36 18.66
N PRO A 10 -4.54 -14.75 18.13
CA PRO A 10 -3.44 -15.22 18.96
C PRO A 10 -3.02 -14.17 20.00
N GLU A 11 -2.64 -14.63 21.19
CA GLU A 11 -2.27 -13.75 22.32
C GLU A 11 -1.12 -12.81 21.96
N GLU A 12 -0.15 -13.31 21.17
CA GLU A 12 1.00 -12.53 20.72
C GLU A 12 0.63 -11.31 19.86
N ILE A 13 -0.56 -11.30 19.24
CA ILE A 13 -1.08 -10.18 18.46
C ILE A 13 -2.08 -9.36 19.28
N TYR A 14 -2.88 -10.02 20.13
CA TYR A 14 -3.91 -9.35 20.90
C TYR A 14 -3.32 -8.36 21.92
N GLN A 15 -2.23 -8.71 22.62
CA GLN A 15 -1.63 -7.80 23.59
C GLN A 15 -1.12 -6.48 22.97
N PRO A 16 -0.31 -6.50 21.88
CA PRO A 16 0.05 -5.28 21.17
C PRO A 16 -1.15 -4.46 20.66
N LEU A 17 -2.21 -5.13 20.19
CA LEU A 17 -3.43 -4.48 19.73
C LEU A 17 -4.08 -3.66 20.86
N VAL A 18 -4.21 -4.25 22.05
CA VAL A 18 -4.78 -3.56 23.23
C VAL A 18 -3.94 -2.34 23.59
N GLU A 19 -2.61 -2.47 23.64
CA GLU A 19 -1.73 -1.35 23.98
C GLU A 19 -1.87 -0.18 23.00
N ILE A 20 -1.94 -0.46 21.70
CA ILE A 20 -2.08 0.57 20.67
C ILE A 20 -3.44 1.26 20.78
N ALA A 21 -4.52 0.49 20.96
CA ALA A 21 -5.87 1.02 21.11
C ALA A 21 -5.97 1.93 22.35
N GLN A 22 -5.41 1.50 23.48
CA GLN A 22 -5.36 2.30 24.71
C GLN A 22 -4.62 3.63 24.51
N ARG A 23 -3.46 3.63 23.84
CA ARG A 23 -2.73 4.87 23.53
C ARG A 23 -3.52 5.85 22.68
N ARG A 24 -4.49 5.36 21.91
CA ARG A 24 -5.37 6.15 21.05
C ARG A 24 -6.72 6.48 21.71
N GLY A 25 -6.96 6.01 22.94
CA GLY A 25 -8.23 6.19 23.63
C GLY A 25 -9.39 5.43 22.98
N GLN A 26 -9.11 4.32 22.29
CA GLN A 26 -10.08 3.49 21.58
C GLN A 26 -10.17 2.09 22.22
N SER A 27 -11.27 1.38 21.97
CA SER A 27 -11.33 -0.05 22.27
C SER A 27 -10.50 -0.88 21.25
N PRO A 28 -10.06 -2.08 21.63
CA PRO A 28 -9.39 -2.99 20.68
C PRO A 28 -10.25 -3.30 19.45
N GLU A 29 -11.56 -3.44 19.61
CA GLU A 29 -12.53 -3.69 18.54
C GLU A 29 -12.66 -2.50 17.60
N GLU A 30 -12.78 -1.28 18.14
CA GLU A 30 -12.85 -0.05 17.35
C GLU A 30 -11.60 0.14 16.50
N PHE A 31 -10.42 -0.05 17.11
CA PHE A 31 -9.15 0.04 16.41
C PHE A 31 -9.00 -1.05 15.36
N THR A 32 -9.42 -2.29 15.67
CA THR A 32 -9.41 -3.41 14.71
C THR A 32 -10.29 -3.13 13.51
N LEU A 33 -11.51 -2.61 13.73
CA LEU A 33 -12.42 -2.24 12.65
C LEU A 33 -11.84 -1.14 11.77
N GLN A 34 -11.23 -0.11 12.39
CA GLN A 34 -10.58 0.97 11.65
C GLN A 34 -9.42 0.45 10.80
N TRP A 35 -8.56 -0.39 11.38
CA TRP A 35 -7.44 -0.98 10.66
C TRP A 35 -7.93 -1.88 9.52
N LEU A 36 -8.95 -2.70 9.76
CA LEU A 36 -9.55 -3.56 8.75
C LEU A 36 -10.16 -2.75 7.59
N MET A 37 -10.84 -1.63 7.88
CA MET A 37 -11.37 -0.73 6.85
C MET A 37 -10.28 -0.17 5.95
N VAL A 38 -9.18 0.34 6.53
CA VAL A 38 -8.05 0.88 5.76
C VAL A 38 -7.38 -0.22 4.94
N SER A 39 -7.16 -1.39 5.53
CA SER A 39 -6.55 -2.52 4.84
C SER A 39 -7.40 -2.98 3.65
N ILE A 40 -8.72 -3.11 3.82
CA ILE A 40 -9.64 -3.46 2.72
C ILE A 40 -9.60 -2.39 1.62
N GLN A 41 -9.61 -1.10 1.98
CA GLN A 41 -9.58 -0.01 1.00
C GLN A 41 -8.38 -0.11 0.06
N HIS A 42 -7.20 -0.47 0.57
CA HIS A 42 -6.02 -0.68 -0.28
C HIS A 42 -6.15 -1.83 -1.27
N PHE A 43 -7.00 -2.82 -0.98
CA PHE A 43 -7.26 -3.94 -1.90
C PHE A 43 -8.42 -3.66 -2.87
N THR A 44 -9.39 -2.83 -2.49
CA THR A 44 -10.54 -2.51 -3.36
C THR A 44 -10.27 -1.34 -4.29
N ASP A 45 -9.46 -0.38 -3.83
CA ASP A 45 -9.09 0.81 -4.59
C ASP A 45 -7.56 0.83 -4.74
N ASP A 46 -7.00 -0.13 -5.47
CA ASP A 46 -5.58 -0.08 -5.82
C ASP A 46 -5.38 1.09 -6.82
N PRO A 47 -4.77 2.21 -6.40
CA PRO A 47 -4.59 3.37 -7.29
C PRO A 47 -3.62 3.08 -8.43
N LEU A 48 -2.88 1.97 -8.37
CA LEU A 48 -1.95 1.53 -9.40
C LEU A 48 -2.61 0.59 -10.41
N GLU A 49 -3.78 0.03 -10.13
CA GLU A 49 -4.49 -0.86 -11.05
C GLU A 49 -4.73 -0.20 -12.42
N PRO A 50 -5.18 1.06 -12.52
CA PRO A 50 -5.31 1.76 -13.80
C PRO A 50 -3.97 2.01 -14.51
N LEU A 51 -2.84 1.93 -13.79
CA LEU A 51 -1.51 2.15 -14.36
C LEU A 51 -0.92 0.90 -15.01
N ILE A 52 -1.47 -0.29 -14.72
CA ILE A 52 -1.03 -1.54 -15.33
C ILE A 52 -1.24 -1.47 -16.85
N GLY A 53 -0.14 -1.51 -17.60
CA GLY A 53 -0.15 -1.39 -19.06
C GLY A 53 -0.51 0.00 -19.60
N SER A 54 -0.62 1.01 -18.74
CA SER A 54 -0.93 2.40 -19.16
C SER A 54 0.23 3.11 -19.86
N VAL A 55 1.46 2.67 -19.59
CA VAL A 55 2.68 3.24 -20.20
C VAL A 55 2.86 2.65 -21.59
N GLN A 56 2.52 3.44 -22.61
CA GLN A 56 2.86 3.12 -23.99
C GLN A 56 4.21 3.74 -24.33
N SER A 57 5.18 2.90 -24.66
CA SER A 57 6.52 3.33 -25.05
C SER A 57 6.84 2.78 -26.44
N ASN A 58 7.52 3.61 -27.25
CA ASN A 58 8.11 3.16 -28.52
C ASN A 58 9.47 2.47 -28.30
N ILE A 59 9.91 2.33 -27.04
CA ILE A 59 11.12 1.62 -26.64
C ILE A 59 10.73 0.16 -26.36
N PRO A 60 11.12 -0.79 -27.22
CA PRO A 60 10.58 -2.15 -27.20
C PRO A 60 11.01 -2.99 -25.98
N ASP A 61 12.07 -2.59 -25.28
CA ASP A 61 12.72 -3.30 -24.17
C ASP A 61 12.84 -2.41 -22.91
N TRP A 62 12.01 -1.37 -22.83
CA TRP A 62 11.98 -0.45 -21.70
C TRP A 62 11.72 -1.18 -20.38
N THR A 63 10.89 -2.22 -20.38
CA THR A 63 10.56 -2.96 -19.15
C THR A 63 11.82 -3.64 -18.57
N GLU A 64 12.65 -4.22 -19.43
CA GLU A 64 13.87 -4.95 -19.08
C GLU A 64 15.05 -4.03 -18.75
N HIS A 65 15.15 -2.88 -19.43
CA HIS A 65 16.29 -1.96 -19.31
C HIS A 65 15.90 -0.60 -18.72
N HIS A 66 14.82 -0.51 -17.95
CA HIS A 66 14.31 0.76 -17.43
C HIS A 66 15.35 1.58 -16.66
N ASP A 67 16.15 0.93 -15.81
CA ASP A 67 17.22 1.59 -15.04
C ASP A 67 18.28 2.22 -15.95
N HIS A 68 18.64 1.57 -17.05
CA HIS A 68 19.58 2.11 -18.02
C HIS A 68 19.03 3.38 -18.68
N TYR A 69 17.79 3.33 -19.16
CA TYR A 69 17.14 4.47 -19.80
C TYR A 69 16.89 5.64 -18.83
N LEU A 70 16.51 5.35 -17.59
CA LEU A 70 16.38 6.37 -16.54
C LEU A 70 17.74 7.01 -16.23
N GLY A 71 18.79 6.21 -16.09
CA GLY A 71 20.15 6.68 -15.86
C GLY A 71 20.67 7.59 -16.98
N GLU A 72 20.46 7.22 -18.25
CA GLU A 72 20.81 8.09 -19.37
C GLU A 72 20.06 9.43 -19.32
N ASN A 73 18.79 9.42 -18.96
CA ASN A 73 17.97 10.63 -18.91
C ASN A 73 18.43 11.60 -17.80
N LEU A 74 18.79 11.05 -16.63
CA LEU A 74 19.35 11.83 -15.52
C LEU A 74 20.66 12.51 -15.92
N LEU A 75 21.58 11.79 -16.55
CA LEU A 75 22.86 12.35 -17.03
C LEU A 75 22.66 13.42 -18.12
N LYS A 76 21.70 13.22 -19.02
CA LYS A 76 21.33 14.23 -20.03
C LYS A 76 20.74 15.50 -19.41
N THR A 77 19.99 15.35 -18.32
CA THR A 77 19.35 16.48 -17.62
C THR A 77 20.36 17.29 -16.81
N GLU A 78 21.36 16.65 -16.20
CA GLU A 78 22.45 17.33 -15.48
C GLU A 78 23.45 18.05 -16.41
N GLY A 79 23.54 17.63 -17.68
CA GLY A 79 24.39 18.28 -18.69
C GLY A 79 23.77 19.52 -19.38
N ASN A 80 22.56 19.93 -18.98
CA ASN A 80 21.78 20.99 -19.62
C ASN A 80 21.57 22.24 -18.72
N ILE A 81 22.48 22.45 -17.76
CA ILE A 81 22.54 23.63 -16.88
C ILE A 81 23.80 24.44 -17.21
#